data_AF-J9GDU1-F1
#
_entry.id   AF-J9GDU1-F1
#
_cell.length_a   1.000
_cell.length_b   1.000
_cell.length_c   1.000
_cell.angle_alpha   90.00
_cell.angle_beta   90.00
_cell.angle_gamma   90.00
#
_symmetry.space_group_name_H-M   'P 1'
#
loop_
_entity.id
_entity.type
_entity.pdbx_description
1 polymer ?
#
loop_
_entity_poly.entity_id
_entity_poly.type
_entity_poly.pdbx_seq_one_letter_code
_entity_poly.pdbx_strand_id
1 'polypeptide(L)'
;MDVNLGAADELARQLRLRDMGGIIVVDFIDMNLAENRQKLYERMCHNMQKDRAKHNILPLSKFGLMQITRQRVRPAMDVTTDESCPTCFGKGRIKPSILFTDTLESKIDYLVNKLKIKRFTLYIHPYIAAYVNQGLMSLKRKWQMKYGFGIKIVPDQSLAFLQYRFTDTHGEEIDMKEEIEIK
;
A
#
# COMPACT_ATOMS: atom_id res chain seq x y z
N MET A 1 5.74 -30.90 -11.13
CA MET A 1 6.21 -30.25 -12.36
C MET A 1 5.04 -29.64 -13.13
N ASP A 2 3.95 -30.38 -13.30
CA ASP A 2 2.79 -29.97 -14.12
C ASP A 2 2.21 -28.60 -13.76
N VAL A 3 2.19 -28.25 -12.47
CA VAL A 3 1.75 -26.92 -11.98
C VAL A 3 2.62 -25.78 -12.54
N ASN A 4 3.95 -25.93 -12.52
CA ASN A 4 4.85 -24.90 -13.05
C ASN A 4 4.72 -24.77 -14.57
N LEU A 5 4.53 -25.90 -15.29
CA LEU A 5 4.31 -25.88 -16.73
C LEU A 5 2.98 -25.21 -17.10
N GLY A 6 1.90 -25.53 -16.39
CA GLY A 6 0.61 -24.86 -16.56
C GLY A 6 0.67 -23.37 -16.21
N ALA A 7 1.42 -23.00 -15.17
CA ALA A 7 1.65 -21.60 -14.83
C ALA A 7 2.43 -20.85 -15.92
N ALA A 8 3.42 -21.49 -16.55
CA ALA A 8 4.16 -20.89 -17.67
C ALA A 8 3.25 -20.67 -18.91
N ASP A 9 2.33 -21.60 -19.18
CA ASP A 9 1.34 -21.46 -20.27
C ASP A 9 0.42 -20.25 -20.04
N GLU A 10 -0.11 -20.12 -18.83
CA GLU A 10 -1.02 -19.04 -18.47
C GLU A 10 -0.31 -17.69 -18.38
N LEU A 11 0.91 -17.66 -17.83
CA LEU A 11 1.72 -16.45 -17.78
C LEU A 11 1.96 -15.88 -19.18
N ALA A 12 2.43 -16.71 -20.12
CA ALA A 12 2.67 -16.26 -21.50
C ALA A 12 1.39 -15.73 -22.16
N ARG A 13 0.23 -16.33 -21.86
CA ARG A 13 -1.08 -15.86 -22.34
C ARG A 13 -1.45 -14.49 -21.76
N GLN A 14 -1.28 -14.29 -20.45
CA GLN A 14 -1.60 -13.03 -19.77
C GLN A 14 -0.70 -11.88 -20.21
N LEU A 15 0.60 -12.12 -20.41
CA LEU A 15 1.53 -11.10 -20.90
C LEU A 15 1.07 -10.50 -22.22
N ARG A 16 0.53 -11.32 -23.13
CA ARG A 16 -0.03 -10.87 -24.41
C ARG A 16 -1.36 -10.16 -24.26
N LEU A 17 -2.28 -10.71 -23.47
CA LEU A 17 -3.64 -10.17 -23.32
C LEU A 17 -3.67 -8.81 -22.62
N ARG A 18 -2.82 -8.63 -21.60
CA ARG A 18 -2.71 -7.39 -20.83
C ARG A 18 -1.68 -6.41 -21.39
N ASP A 19 -1.04 -6.77 -22.50
CA ASP A 19 0.10 -6.05 -23.09
C ASP A 19 1.15 -5.62 -22.05
N MET A 20 1.46 -6.51 -21.11
CA MET A 20 2.43 -6.23 -20.05
C MET A 20 3.84 -6.18 -20.65
N GLY A 21 4.58 -5.12 -20.38
CA GLY A 21 5.95 -4.96 -20.87
C GLY A 21 6.84 -4.28 -19.85
N GLY A 22 8.15 -4.48 -20.00
CA GLY A 22 9.18 -4.12 -19.04
C GLY A 22 9.93 -5.37 -18.56
N ILE A 23 10.47 -5.28 -17.35
CA ILE A 23 11.16 -6.39 -16.66
C ILE A 23 10.11 -7.15 -15.85
N ILE A 24 9.99 -8.44 -16.12
CA ILE A 24 9.06 -9.36 -15.46
C ILE A 24 9.91 -10.40 -14.75
N VAL A 25 9.65 -10.59 -13.46
CA VAL A 25 10.31 -11.60 -12.62
C VAL A 25 9.24 -12.56 -12.13
N VAL A 26 9.49 -13.85 -12.31
CA VAL A 26 8.55 -14.93 -11.98
C VAL A 26 9.22 -15.86 -10.99
N ASP A 27 8.56 -16.05 -9.85
CA ASP A 27 8.97 -16.99 -8.83
C ASP A 27 8.13 -18.27 -8.99
N PHE A 28 8.76 -19.34 -9.48
CA PHE A 28 8.11 -20.64 -9.67
C PHE A 28 8.30 -21.51 -8.44
N ILE A 29 7.44 -22.52 -8.27
CA ILE A 29 7.59 -23.50 -7.18
C ILE A 29 8.96 -24.18 -7.30
N ASP A 30 9.66 -24.33 -6.17
CA ASP A 30 10.99 -24.92 -6.09
C ASP A 30 11.09 -26.27 -6.81
N MET A 31 12.18 -26.43 -7.56
CA MET A 31 12.48 -27.63 -8.33
C MET A 31 13.88 -28.16 -7.99
N ASN A 32 13.93 -29.35 -7.41
CA ASN A 32 15.18 -29.99 -6.98
C ASN A 32 16.07 -30.42 -8.16
N LEU A 33 15.47 -30.94 -9.25
CA LEU A 33 16.20 -31.44 -10.41
C LEU A 33 16.54 -30.31 -11.40
N ALA A 34 17.77 -30.32 -11.93
CA ALA A 34 18.19 -29.35 -12.95
C ALA A 34 17.43 -29.49 -14.26
N GLU A 35 17.15 -30.73 -14.67
CA GLU A 35 16.33 -31.06 -15.85
C GLU A 35 14.95 -30.41 -15.77
N ASN A 36 14.37 -30.36 -14.57
CA ASN A 36 13.07 -29.75 -14.34
C ASN A 36 13.09 -28.24 -14.62
N ARG A 37 14.14 -27.55 -14.16
CA ARG A 37 14.33 -26.11 -14.43
C ARG A 37 14.53 -25.85 -15.92
N GLN A 38 15.29 -26.71 -16.59
CA GLN A 38 15.53 -26.63 -18.03
C GLN A 38 14.23 -26.82 -18.83
N LYS A 39 13.44 -27.84 -18.50
CA LYS A 39 12.11 -28.09 -19.10
C LYS A 39 11.17 -26.89 -18.95
N LEU A 40 11.16 -26.25 -17.79
CA LEU A 40 10.33 -25.06 -17.56
C LEU A 40 10.78 -23.87 -18.41
N TYR A 41 12.09 -23.63 -18.49
CA TYR A 41 12.67 -22.60 -19.36
C TYR A 41 12.30 -22.83 -20.83
N GLU A 42 12.49 -24.05 -21.33
CA GLU A 42 12.14 -24.41 -22.71
C GLU A 42 10.65 -24.25 -22.99
N ARG A 43 9.79 -24.64 -22.04
CA ARG A 43 8.34 -24.44 -22.15
C ARG A 43 7.98 -22.96 -22.26
N MET A 44 8.56 -22.11 -21.42
CA MET A 44 8.30 -20.67 -21.46
C MET A 44 8.78 -20.05 -22.78
N CYS A 45 9.97 -20.42 -23.25
CA CYS A 45 10.47 -20.01 -24.56
C CYS A 45 9.52 -20.41 -25.68
N HIS A 46 9.06 -21.67 -25.69
CA HIS A 46 8.08 -22.15 -26.66
C HIS A 46 6.77 -21.35 -26.64
N ASN A 47 6.23 -21.08 -25.45
CA ASN A 47 4.97 -20.35 -25.29
C ASN A 47 5.05 -18.89 -25.75
N MET A 48 6.23 -18.29 -25.66
CA MET A 48 6.49 -16.89 -26.03
C MET A 48 6.89 -16.72 -27.50
N GLN A 49 7.23 -17.78 -28.24
CA GLN A 49 7.55 -17.72 -29.67
C GLN A 49 6.47 -17.04 -30.53
N LYS A 50 5.19 -17.16 -30.13
CA LYS A 50 4.04 -16.56 -30.83
C LYS A 50 3.80 -15.10 -30.44
N ASP A 51 4.54 -14.56 -29.47
CA ASP A 51 4.43 -13.17 -29.07
C ASP A 51 5.07 -12.26 -30.12
N ARG A 52 4.33 -11.23 -30.53
CA ARG A 52 4.79 -10.24 -31.52
C ARG A 52 5.77 -9.24 -30.91
N ALA A 53 5.72 -9.05 -29.58
CA ALA A 53 6.64 -8.16 -28.88
C ALA A 53 8.04 -8.79 -28.81
N LYS A 54 9.09 -7.99 -29.04
CA LYS A 54 10.46 -8.43 -28.77
C LYS A 54 10.58 -8.79 -27.30
N HIS A 55 11.07 -9.99 -27.02
CA HIS A 55 11.26 -10.48 -25.67
C HIS A 55 12.56 -11.25 -25.54
N ASN A 56 13.11 -11.28 -24.34
CA ASN A 56 14.24 -12.12 -23.97
C ASN A 56 13.89 -12.84 -22.67
N ILE A 57 14.21 -14.13 -22.60
CA ILE A 57 13.92 -14.99 -21.44
C ILE A 57 15.26 -15.55 -21.00
N LEU A 58 15.59 -15.36 -19.72
CA LEU A 58 16.80 -15.94 -19.14
C LEU A 58 16.47 -17.28 -18.45
N PRO A 59 17.42 -18.23 -18.42
CA PRO A 59 17.30 -19.42 -17.58
C PRO A 59 17.04 -19.05 -16.11
N LEU A 60 16.47 -19.98 -15.36
CA LEU A 60 16.21 -19.77 -13.93
C LEU A 60 17.51 -19.43 -13.19
N SER A 61 17.45 -18.37 -12.40
CA SER A 61 18.57 -17.94 -11.54
C SER A 61 18.88 -18.98 -10.46
N LYS A 62 20.02 -18.78 -9.76
CA LYS A 62 20.37 -19.56 -8.57
C LYS A 62 19.30 -19.48 -7.46
N PHE A 63 18.49 -18.43 -7.45
CA PHE A 63 17.39 -18.23 -6.51
C PHE A 63 16.05 -18.79 -7.03
N GLY A 64 16.03 -19.55 -8.13
CA GLY A 64 14.79 -20.11 -8.69
C GLY A 64 13.96 -19.13 -9.54
N LEU A 65 14.34 -17.85 -9.58
CA LEU A 65 13.61 -16.82 -10.32
C LEU A 65 13.86 -16.89 -11.83
N MET A 66 12.80 -16.81 -12.64
CA MET A 66 12.87 -16.61 -14.08
C MET A 66 12.73 -15.12 -14.41
N GLN A 67 13.59 -14.61 -15.29
CA GLN A 67 13.61 -13.22 -15.70
C GLN A 67 13.25 -13.09 -17.17
N ILE A 68 12.32 -12.19 -17.47
CA ILE A 68 11.82 -11.94 -18.82
C ILE A 68 11.84 -10.44 -19.08
N THR A 69 12.43 -10.01 -20.19
CA THR A 69 12.26 -8.65 -20.69
C THR A 69 11.33 -8.68 -21.89
N ARG A 70 10.32 -7.81 -21.91
CA ARG A 70 9.35 -7.72 -23.02
C ARG A 70 9.15 -6.27 -23.43
N GLN A 71 9.32 -5.96 -24.70
CA GLN A 71 9.13 -4.63 -25.25
C GLN A 71 7.66 -4.21 -25.17
N ARG A 72 7.40 -2.96 -24.75
CA ARG A 72 6.06 -2.36 -24.82
C ARG A 72 5.74 -2.00 -26.27
N VAL A 73 4.68 -2.56 -26.83
CA VAL A 73 4.33 -2.42 -28.25
C VAL A 73 3.43 -1.21 -28.51
N ARG A 74 2.70 -0.73 -27.49
CA ARG A 74 1.90 0.49 -27.57
C ARG A 74 2.59 1.63 -26.80
N PRO A 75 2.67 2.87 -27.32
CA PRO A 75 2.68 4.01 -26.41
C PRO A 75 1.40 3.88 -25.60
N ALA A 76 1.51 3.87 -24.27
CA ALA A 76 0.34 3.76 -23.41
C ALA A 76 -0.61 4.90 -23.78
N MET A 77 -1.69 4.62 -24.51
CA MET A 77 -2.90 5.42 -24.37
C MET A 77 -3.39 5.06 -22.98
N ASP A 78 -2.84 5.79 -22.02
CA ASP A 78 -3.14 5.67 -20.60
C ASP A 78 -4.56 6.21 -20.43
N VAL A 79 -5.55 5.42 -20.83
CA VAL A 79 -6.89 5.58 -20.26
C VAL A 79 -6.72 5.02 -18.86
N THR A 80 -6.26 5.87 -17.94
CA THR A 80 -6.18 5.59 -16.51
C THR A 80 -7.59 5.33 -16.01
N THR A 81 -8.06 4.10 -16.18
CA THR A 81 -9.21 3.56 -15.44
C THR A 81 -8.85 3.24 -14.01
N ASP A 82 -7.55 3.24 -13.71
CA ASP A 82 -7.01 2.87 -12.41
C ASP A 82 -6.94 4.10 -11.52
N GLU A 83 -7.72 4.10 -10.44
CA GLU A 83 -7.59 5.06 -9.36
C GLU A 83 -6.58 4.57 -8.33
N SER A 84 -5.77 5.49 -7.80
CA SER A 84 -4.88 5.16 -6.68
C SER A 84 -5.72 4.85 -5.44
N CYS A 85 -5.45 3.70 -4.79
CA CYS A 85 -6.14 3.35 -3.55
C CYS A 85 -6.01 4.48 -2.52
N PRO A 86 -7.10 5.10 -2.03
CA PRO A 86 -7.04 6.28 -1.16
C PRO A 86 -6.53 5.96 0.25
N THR A 87 -6.40 4.66 0.59
CA THR A 87 -5.96 4.22 1.92
C THR A 87 -4.48 3.89 1.95
N CYS A 88 -3.97 3.15 0.96
CA CYS A 88 -2.56 2.73 0.93
C CYS A 88 -1.72 3.46 -0.13
N PHE A 89 -2.35 4.28 -0.99
CA PHE A 89 -1.69 5.01 -2.07
C PHE A 89 -0.79 4.11 -2.93
N GLY A 90 -1.29 2.92 -3.27
CA GLY A 90 -0.56 1.93 -4.08
C GLY A 90 0.46 1.08 -3.30
N LYS A 91 0.64 1.28 -1.99
CA LYS A 91 1.61 0.50 -1.18
C LYS A 91 1.19 -0.96 -0.92
N GLY A 92 -0.09 -1.30 -1.10
CA GLY A 92 -0.61 -2.66 -0.85
C GLY A 92 -0.61 -3.10 0.62
N ARG A 93 -0.28 -2.20 1.55
CA ARG A 93 -0.28 -2.43 3.00
C ARG A 93 -0.83 -1.21 3.72
N ILE A 94 -1.59 -1.43 4.79
CA ILE A 94 -2.09 -0.37 5.68
C ILE A 94 -1.45 -0.52 7.06
N LYS A 95 -1.20 0.61 7.74
CA LYS A 95 -0.69 0.56 9.12
C LYS A 95 -1.82 0.09 10.04
N PRO A 96 -1.54 -0.76 11.06
CA PRO A 96 -2.51 -1.10 12.09
C PRO A 96 -3.11 0.15 12.73
N SER A 97 -4.42 0.11 13.03
CA SER A 97 -5.15 1.20 13.71
C SER A 97 -4.53 1.60 15.05
N ILE A 98 -3.85 0.67 15.73
CA ILE A 98 -3.17 0.97 16.99
C ILE A 98 -1.96 1.90 16.82
N LEU A 99 -1.23 1.80 15.70
CA LEU A 99 -0.16 2.75 15.39
C LEU A 99 -0.72 4.12 14.96
N PHE A 100 -1.97 4.14 14.49
CA PHE A 100 -2.66 5.39 14.20
C PHE A 100 -2.96 6.17 15.48
N THR A 101 -3.33 5.50 16.59
CA THR A 101 -3.52 6.21 17.87
C THR A 101 -2.22 6.80 18.42
N ASP A 102 -1.08 6.14 18.24
CA ASP A 102 0.23 6.69 18.64
C ASP A 102 0.63 7.89 17.76
N THR A 103 0.27 7.83 16.47
CA THR A 103 0.46 8.95 15.54
C THR A 103 -0.41 10.14 15.95
N LEU A 104 -1.68 9.90 16.29
CA LEU A 104 -2.59 10.92 16.80
C LEU A 104 -2.07 11.54 18.10
N GLU A 105 -1.57 10.73 19.04
CA GLU A 105 -0.96 11.22 20.27
C GLU A 105 0.24 12.12 19.99
N SER A 106 1.13 11.72 19.06
CA SER A 106 2.30 12.52 18.68
C SER A 106 1.89 13.87 18.07
N LYS A 107 0.82 13.90 17.28
CA LYS A 107 0.25 15.13 16.70
C LYS A 107 -0.40 16.02 17.76
N ILE A 108 -1.09 15.42 18.75
CA ILE A 108 -1.63 16.13 19.92
C ILE A 108 -0.49 16.73 20.74
N ASP A 109 0.59 15.98 20.97
CA ASP A 109 1.78 16.45 21.68
C ASP A 109 2.36 17.69 21.01
N TYR A 110 2.54 17.65 19.69
CA TYR A 110 3.01 18.77 18.91
C TYR A 110 2.10 20.01 19.06
N LEU A 111 0.78 19.84 18.90
CA LEU A 111 -0.19 20.93 19.05
C LEU A 111 -0.10 21.61 20.43
N VAL A 112 -0.02 20.81 21.49
CA VAL A 112 -0.11 21.30 22.86
C VAL A 112 1.23 21.82 23.36
N ASN A 113 2.32 21.09 23.09
CA ASN A 113 3.64 21.41 23.62
C ASN A 113 4.43 22.36 22.73
N LYS A 114 4.32 22.26 21.39
CA LYS A 114 5.03 23.13 20.44
C LYS A 114 4.20 24.35 20.06
N LEU A 115 2.97 24.14 19.56
CA LEU A 115 2.10 25.24 19.11
C LEU A 115 1.33 25.92 20.25
N LYS A 116 1.37 25.36 21.48
CA LYS A 116 0.69 25.89 22.68
C LYS A 116 -0.83 25.98 22.55
N ILE A 117 -1.43 25.23 21.63
CA ILE A 117 -2.87 25.16 21.42
C ILE A 117 -3.44 24.08 22.35
N LYS A 118 -4.11 24.50 23.42
CA LYS A 118 -4.67 23.58 24.44
C LYS A 118 -6.13 23.20 24.22
N ARG A 119 -6.84 23.89 23.32
CA ARG A 119 -8.27 23.67 23.04
C ARG A 119 -8.46 23.48 21.54
N PHE A 120 -8.86 22.29 21.14
CA PHE A 120 -9.07 21.93 19.74
C PHE A 120 -10.02 20.74 19.63
N THR A 121 -10.56 20.53 18.43
CA THR A 121 -11.40 19.37 18.10
C THR A 121 -10.69 18.50 17.08
N LEU A 122 -10.52 17.22 17.42
CA LEU A 122 -9.98 16.17 16.57
C LEU A 122 -11.15 15.40 15.92
N TYR A 123 -11.26 15.52 14.61
CA TYR A 123 -12.15 14.72 13.77
C TYR A 123 -11.42 13.48 13.26
N ILE A 124 -12.05 12.32 13.44
CA ILE A 124 -11.52 11.01 13.04
C ILE A 124 -12.67 10.09 12.60
N HIS A 125 -12.35 9.05 11.82
CA HIS A 125 -13.35 8.07 11.40
C HIS A 125 -14.08 7.42 12.61
N PRO A 126 -15.41 7.15 12.53
CA PRO A 126 -16.20 6.65 13.66
C PRO A 126 -15.66 5.39 14.32
N TYR A 127 -15.05 4.49 13.55
CA TYR A 127 -14.43 3.28 14.10
C TYR A 127 -13.26 3.59 15.05
N ILE A 128 -12.41 4.55 14.66
CA ILE A 128 -11.29 4.99 15.50
C ILE A 128 -11.84 5.77 16.70
N ALA A 129 -12.86 6.61 16.51
CA ALA A 129 -13.51 7.33 17.60
C ALA A 129 -14.09 6.38 18.65
N ALA A 130 -14.74 5.29 18.23
CA ALA A 130 -15.24 4.26 19.13
C ALA A 130 -14.10 3.61 19.93
N TYR A 131 -13.00 3.24 19.27
CA TYR A 131 -11.83 2.68 19.93
C TYR A 131 -11.19 3.65 20.94
N VAL A 132 -11.01 4.92 20.56
CA VAL A 132 -10.40 5.96 21.40
C VAL A 132 -11.26 6.30 22.62
N ASN A 133 -12.59 6.17 22.51
CA ASN A 133 -13.53 6.39 23.61
C ASN A 133 -13.88 5.11 24.40
N GLN A 134 -13.31 3.96 24.04
CA GLN A 134 -13.66 2.68 24.65
C GLN A 134 -13.19 2.58 26.12
N GLY A 135 -14.09 2.16 27.00
CA GLY A 135 -13.80 1.87 28.41
C GLY A 135 -13.72 3.10 29.34
N LEU A 136 -13.63 2.84 30.64
CA LEU A 136 -13.61 3.88 31.68
C LEU A 136 -12.32 4.73 31.68
N MET A 137 -11.20 4.09 31.30
CA MET A 137 -9.86 4.66 31.17
C MET A 137 -9.43 4.73 29.70
N SER A 138 -10.30 5.34 28.89
CA SER A 138 -10.13 5.45 27.45
C SER A 138 -8.89 6.25 27.05
N LEU A 139 -8.41 6.06 25.81
CA LEU A 139 -7.28 6.82 25.26
C LEU A 139 -7.55 8.32 25.31
N LYS A 140 -8.79 8.74 25.03
CA LYS A 140 -9.23 10.13 25.22
C LYS A 140 -8.93 10.64 26.62
N ARG A 141 -9.26 9.87 27.67
CA ARG A 141 -9.04 10.28 29.06
C ARG A 141 -7.56 10.36 29.39
N LYS A 142 -6.74 9.43 28.87
CA LYS A 142 -5.27 9.50 29.01
C LYS A 142 -4.71 10.77 28.38
N TRP A 143 -5.12 11.10 27.15
CA TRP A 143 -4.71 12.33 26.48
C TRP A 143 -5.19 13.58 27.22
N GLN A 144 -6.44 13.60 27.71
CA GLN A 144 -6.95 14.73 28.49
C GLN A 144 -6.19 14.95 29.80
N MET A 145 -5.75 13.87 30.48
CA MET A 145 -4.91 13.99 31.68
C MET A 145 -3.49 14.48 31.36
N LYS A 146 -2.90 14.05 30.24
CA LYS A 146 -1.54 14.42 29.85
C LYS A 146 -1.44 15.83 29.26
N TYR A 147 -2.43 16.23 28.45
CA TYR A 147 -2.38 17.43 27.61
C TYR A 147 -3.43 18.50 27.97
N GLY A 148 -4.41 18.13 28.80
CA GLY A 148 -5.48 19.01 29.27
C GLY A 148 -6.87 18.68 28.72
N PHE A 149 -7.91 19.10 29.43
CA PHE A 149 -9.31 18.80 29.12
C PHE A 149 -9.89 19.56 27.91
N GLY A 150 -9.07 20.35 27.20
CA GLY A 150 -9.50 21.07 26.01
C GLY A 150 -9.59 20.21 24.74
N ILE A 151 -9.22 18.93 24.81
CA ILE A 151 -9.28 17.98 23.68
C ILE A 151 -10.71 17.44 23.51
N LYS A 152 -11.33 17.77 22.37
CA LYS A 152 -12.59 17.18 21.92
C LYS A 152 -12.33 16.19 20.78
N ILE A 153 -13.05 15.07 20.77
CA ILE A 153 -12.95 14.04 19.72
C ILE A 153 -14.34 13.87 19.12
N VAL A 154 -14.44 14.02 17.81
CA VAL A 154 -15.70 13.97 17.07
C VAL A 154 -15.59 12.94 15.94
N PRO A 155 -16.53 11.98 15.83
CA PRO A 155 -16.56 11.06 14.70
C PRO A 155 -17.01 11.78 13.43
N ASP A 156 -16.29 11.58 12.32
CA ASP A 156 -16.59 12.16 11.01
C ASP A 156 -16.55 11.05 9.94
N GLN A 157 -17.70 10.77 9.33
CA GLN A 157 -17.85 9.72 8.31
C GLN A 157 -17.23 10.09 6.96
N SER A 158 -16.97 11.37 6.72
CA SER A 158 -16.31 11.82 5.49
C SER A 158 -14.82 11.49 5.44
N LEU A 159 -14.21 11.18 6.60
CA LEU A 159 -12.80 10.85 6.72
C LEU A 159 -12.54 9.37 6.48
N ALA A 160 -11.53 9.05 5.66
CA ALA A 160 -11.02 7.69 5.56
C ALA A 160 -10.40 7.22 6.89
N PHE A 161 -10.21 5.91 7.03
CA PHE A 161 -9.82 5.26 8.28
C PHE A 161 -8.55 5.82 8.96
N LEU A 162 -7.58 6.29 8.17
CA LEU A 162 -6.30 6.87 8.63
C LEU A 162 -6.22 8.39 8.41
N GLN A 163 -7.34 9.02 8.05
CA GLN A 163 -7.41 10.48 7.95
C GLN A 163 -7.86 11.06 9.29
N TYR A 164 -7.39 12.26 9.56
CA TYR A 164 -7.76 13.05 10.72
C TYR A 164 -7.78 14.51 10.33
N ARG A 165 -8.53 15.30 11.09
CA ARG A 165 -8.58 16.75 10.93
C ARG A 165 -8.61 17.41 12.29
N PHE A 166 -7.79 18.43 12.48
CA PHE A 166 -7.79 19.26 13.69
C PHE A 166 -8.46 20.58 13.37
N THR A 167 -9.31 21.06 14.28
CA THR A 167 -9.89 22.41 14.21
C THR A 167 -9.70 23.13 15.52
N ASP A 168 -9.60 24.44 15.46
CA ASP A 168 -9.54 25.30 16.64
C ASP A 168 -10.93 25.45 17.31
N THR A 169 -11.06 26.42 18.21
CA THR A 169 -12.35 26.73 18.86
C THR A 169 -13.33 27.49 17.96
N HIS A 170 -12.86 28.07 16.86
CA HIS A 170 -13.64 28.82 15.88
C HIS A 170 -14.11 27.94 14.71
N GLY A 171 -13.61 26.71 14.63
CA GLY A 171 -13.94 25.75 13.57
C GLY A 171 -12.98 25.84 12.37
N GLU A 172 -11.94 26.67 12.47
CA GLU A 172 -10.92 26.78 11.44
C GLU A 172 -9.98 25.58 11.50
N GLU A 173 -9.64 25.03 10.34
CA GLU A 173 -8.76 23.87 10.23
C GLU A 173 -7.34 24.26 10.62
N ILE A 174 -6.79 23.54 11.59
CA ILE A 174 -5.39 23.67 11.95
C ILE A 174 -4.62 22.78 10.97
N ASP A 175 -3.96 23.41 10.00
CA ASP A 175 -3.18 22.67 9.02
C ASP A 175 -2.02 21.96 9.73
N MET A 176 -2.14 20.64 9.80
CA MET A 176 -1.19 19.72 10.43
C MET A 176 -0.39 18.94 9.37
N LYS A 177 -0.36 19.45 8.13
CA LYS A 177 0.60 19.03 7.10
C LYS A 177 2.01 19.36 7.57
N GLU A 178 2.56 18.50 8.41
CA GLU A 178 4.00 18.37 8.46
C GLU A 178 4.44 17.84 7.09
N GLU A 179 5.36 18.58 6.49
CA GLU A 179 6.52 18.08 5.75
C GLU A 179 6.84 16.61 6.12
N ILE A 180 6.17 15.67 5.46
CA ILE A 180 6.68 14.31 5.29
C ILE A 180 7.49 14.35 3.99
N GLU A 181 8.52 15.18 3.95
CA GLU A 181 9.67 14.88 3.09
C GLU A 181 10.56 13.92 3.89
N ILE A 182 10.39 12.67 3.51
CA ILE A 182 11.22 11.53 3.87
C ILE A 182 12.68 11.90 3.55
N LYS A 183 13.53 11.99 4.58
CA LYS A 183 14.96 11.70 4.43
C LYS A 183 15.17 10.20 4.46
#